data_AF-A0AAX2ZFW4-F1
#
_entry.id   AF-A0AAX2ZFW4-F1
#
_cell.length_a   1.000
_cell.length_b   1.000
_cell.length_c   1.000
_cell.angle_alpha   90.00
_cell.angle_beta   90.00
_cell.angle_gamma   90.00
#
_symmetry.space_group_name_H-M   'P 1'
#
loop_
_entity.id
_entity.type
_entity.pdbx_description
1 polymer ?
#
loop_
_entity_poly.entity_id
_entity_poly.type
_entity_poly.pdbx_seq_one_letter_code
_entity_poly.pdbx_strand_id
1 'polypeptide(L)'
;MKKEDILMKSREENKNGDEMELKIQERSESYAFNVTLGVFGLLTIIAFILKDFMGYRDINIDYFVLVLMIGMGSKGATEYFYNREKKIYLILSIIIGVGAVTKILTLFEVI
;
A
#
# COMPACT_ATOMS: atom_id res chain seq x y z
N MET A 1 -40.49 -16.87 -19.59
CA MET A 1 -39.39 -17.29 -18.69
C MET A 1 -40.02 -17.81 -17.40
N LYS A 2 -39.66 -19.01 -16.94
CA LYS A 2 -40.19 -19.54 -15.66
C LYS A 2 -39.39 -18.97 -14.50
N LYS A 3 -40.02 -18.90 -13.32
CA LYS A 3 -39.40 -18.33 -12.10
C LYS A 3 -38.12 -19.09 -11.71
N GLU A 4 -38.07 -20.40 -11.93
CA GLU A 4 -36.87 -21.20 -11.68
C GLU A 4 -35.70 -20.79 -12.57
N ASP A 5 -35.93 -20.47 -13.85
CA ASP A 5 -34.89 -20.06 -14.79
C ASP A 5 -34.24 -18.73 -14.36
N ILE A 6 -35.05 -17.80 -13.86
CA ILE A 6 -34.59 -16.48 -13.40
C ILE A 6 -33.74 -16.62 -12.12
N LEU A 7 -34.17 -17.47 -11.18
CA LEU A 7 -33.45 -17.71 -9.92
C LEU A 7 -32.13 -18.44 -10.15
N MET A 8 -32.10 -19.38 -11.10
CA MET A 8 -30.89 -20.11 -11.46
C MET A 8 -29.87 -19.19 -12.14
N LYS A 9 -30.34 -18.33 -13.06
CA LYS A 9 -29.49 -17.32 -13.71
C LYS A 9 -28.91 -16.31 -12.71
N SER A 10 -29.73 -15.81 -11.79
CA SER A 10 -29.27 -14.90 -10.73
C SER A 10 -28.23 -15.56 -9.80
N ARG A 11 -28.38 -16.85 -9.48
CA ARG A 11 -27.40 -17.61 -8.69
C ARG A 11 -26.10 -17.91 -9.45
N GLU A 12 -26.17 -18.12 -10.75
CA GLU A 12 -24.99 -18.26 -11.60
C GLU A 12 -24.25 -16.93 -11.78
N GLU A 13 -24.98 -15.82 -11.89
CA GLU A 13 -24.40 -14.48 -11.97
C GLU A 13 -23.78 -14.04 -10.62
N ASN A 14 -24.38 -14.41 -9.48
CA ASN A 14 -23.84 -14.14 -8.13
C ASN A 14 -22.89 -15.21 -7.57
N LYS A 15 -22.48 -16.20 -8.38
CA LYS A 15 -21.71 -17.36 -7.90
C LYS A 15 -20.32 -17.02 -7.39
N ASN A 16 -19.77 -15.88 -7.83
CA ASN A 16 -18.46 -15.36 -7.43
C ASN A 16 -18.54 -14.29 -6.32
N GLY A 17 -19.70 -14.15 -5.67
CA GLY A 17 -19.99 -13.06 -4.73
C GLY A 17 -20.66 -11.88 -5.43
N ASP A 18 -21.38 -11.06 -4.65
CA ASP A 18 -21.99 -9.84 -5.16
C ASP A 18 -20.87 -8.89 -5.62
N GLU A 19 -20.84 -8.55 -6.91
CA GLU A 19 -19.85 -7.61 -7.46
C GLU A 19 -19.83 -6.29 -6.69
N MET A 20 -20.96 -5.90 -6.09
CA MET A 20 -21.07 -4.72 -5.26
C MET A 20 -20.32 -4.88 -3.94
N GLU A 21 -20.42 -6.04 -3.27
CA GLU A 21 -19.65 -6.32 -2.05
C GLU A 21 -18.14 -6.34 -2.33
N LEU A 22 -17.72 -6.98 -3.42
CA LEU A 22 -16.31 -7.00 -3.84
C LEU A 22 -15.76 -5.59 -4.09
N LYS A 23 -16.52 -4.74 -4.81
CA LYS A 23 -16.14 -3.33 -5.03
C LYS A 23 -16.08 -2.52 -3.74
N ILE A 24 -16.96 -2.79 -2.78
CA ILE A 24 -16.95 -2.13 -1.47
C ILE A 24 -15.70 -2.55 -0.69
N GLN A 25 -15.36 -3.84 -0.70
CA GLN A 25 -14.18 -4.38 -0.04
C GLN A 25 -12.89 -3.81 -0.64
N GLU A 26 -12.71 -3.88 -1.96
CA GLU A 26 -11.54 -3.31 -2.66
C GLU A 26 -11.36 -1.83 -2.37
N ARG A 27 -12.47 -1.07 -2.37
CA ARG A 27 -12.46 0.35 -2.03
C ARG A 27 -12.05 0.56 -0.57
N SER A 28 -12.62 -0.20 0.36
CA SER A 28 -12.30 -0.10 1.78
C SER A 28 -10.83 -0.41 2.07
N GLU A 29 -10.28 -1.47 1.48
CA GLU A 29 -8.88 -1.87 1.65
C GLU A 29 -7.92 -0.82 1.07
N SER A 30 -8.23 -0.27 -0.11
CA SER A 30 -7.46 0.82 -0.71
C SER A 30 -7.50 2.09 0.15
N TYR A 31 -8.65 2.42 0.74
CA TYR A 31 -8.75 3.55 1.67
C TYR A 31 -7.95 3.32 2.94
N ALA A 32 -8.07 2.15 3.58
CA ALA A 32 -7.33 1.81 4.78
C ALA A 32 -5.82 1.86 4.54
N PHE A 33 -5.36 1.37 3.39
CA PHE A 33 -3.97 1.46 2.97
C PHE A 33 -3.48 2.91 2.81
N ASN A 34 -4.24 3.75 2.10
CA ASN A 34 -3.90 5.15 1.91
C ASN A 34 -3.91 5.94 3.23
N VAL A 35 -4.86 5.66 4.13
CA VAL A 35 -4.91 6.25 5.47
C VAL A 35 -3.69 5.84 6.28
N THR A 36 -3.33 4.56 6.26
CA THR A 36 -2.13 4.05 6.95
C THR A 36 -0.87 4.75 6.47
N LEU A 37 -0.68 4.84 5.14
CA LEU A 37 0.43 5.59 4.56
C LEU A 37 0.41 7.08 4.96
N GLY A 38 -0.76 7.70 5.00
CA GLY A 38 -0.93 9.09 5.43
C GLY A 38 -0.51 9.31 6.89
N VAL A 39 -0.90 8.40 7.80
CA VAL A 39 -0.51 8.44 9.21
C VAL A 39 1.01 8.30 9.35
N PHE A 40 1.64 7.32 8.70
CA PHE A 40 3.09 7.17 8.72
C PHE A 40 3.82 8.36 8.09
N GLY A 41 3.23 9.00 7.07
CA GLY A 41 3.72 10.24 6.47
C GLY A 41 3.74 11.38 7.47
N LEU A 42 2.63 11.59 8.17
CA LEU A 42 2.51 12.61 9.22
C LEU A 42 3.50 12.36 10.36
N LEU A 43 3.59 11.11 10.84
CA LEU A 43 4.54 10.73 11.89
C LEU A 43 5.99 10.95 11.45
N THR A 44 6.33 10.70 10.18
CA THR A 44 7.67 10.97 9.65
C THR A 44 8.00 12.46 9.70
N ILE A 45 7.05 13.32 9.30
CA ILE A 45 7.21 14.79 9.35
C ILE A 45 7.37 15.27 10.80
N ILE A 46 6.52 14.79 11.71
CA ILE A 46 6.60 15.13 13.14
C ILE A 46 7.96 14.69 13.71
N ALA A 47 8.37 13.46 13.43
CA ALA A 47 9.65 12.91 13.90
C ALA A 47 10.85 13.73 13.38
N PHE A 48 10.81 14.14 12.11
CA PHE A 48 11.80 15.03 11.51
C PHE A 48 11.86 16.39 12.22
N ILE A 49 10.71 17.03 12.47
CA ILE A 49 10.65 18.30 13.19
C ILE A 49 11.22 18.17 14.60
N LEU A 50 10.80 17.14 15.35
CA LEU A 50 11.25 16.92 16.72
C LEU A 50 12.77 16.67 16.79
N LYS A 51 13.32 15.88 15.86
CA LYS A 51 14.74 15.55 15.85
C LYS A 51 15.61 16.74 15.42
N ASP A 52 15.30 17.32 14.26
CA ASP A 52 16.21 18.26 13.60
C ASP A 52 15.98 19.72 14.01
N PHE A 53 14.80 20.07 14.52
CA PHE A 53 14.50 21.44 14.97
C PHE A 53 14.36 21.57 16.49
N MET A 54 13.87 20.54 17.19
CA MET A 54 13.67 20.58 18.65
C MET A 54 14.76 19.85 19.44
N GLY A 55 15.71 19.18 18.78
CA GLY A 55 16.88 18.58 19.41
C GLY A 55 16.62 17.24 20.11
N TYR A 56 15.49 16.58 19.86
CA TYR A 56 15.20 15.24 20.39
C TYR A 56 16.02 14.17 19.64
N ARG A 57 17.17 13.78 20.19
CA ARG A 57 18.13 12.89 19.53
C ARG A 57 17.70 11.42 19.48
N ASP A 58 16.87 10.98 20.42
CA ASP A 58 16.49 9.57 20.57
C ASP A 58 15.38 9.12 19.60
N ILE A 59 14.87 10.03 18.76
CA ILE A 59 13.84 9.70 17.78
C ILE A 59 14.49 8.99 16.58
N ASN A 60 14.13 7.72 16.42
CA ASN A 60 14.52 6.93 15.26
C ASN A 60 13.51 7.12 14.11
N ILE A 61 13.83 8.03 13.19
CA ILE A 61 13.02 8.36 12.01
C ILE A 61 13.00 7.20 10.99
N ASP A 62 14.03 6.35 11.00
CA ASP A 62 14.27 5.37 9.95
C ASP A 62 13.17 4.32 9.85
N TYR A 63 12.51 3.98 10.97
CA TYR A 63 11.37 3.08 10.97
C TYR A 63 10.17 3.64 10.20
N PHE A 64 9.86 4.94 10.38
CA PHE A 64 8.74 5.56 9.68
C PHE A 64 9.02 5.69 8.19
N VAL A 65 10.25 6.08 7.84
CA VAL A 65 10.71 6.15 6.44
C VAL A 65 10.65 4.77 5.79
N LEU A 66 11.08 3.72 6.48
CA LEU A 66 11.06 2.36 5.96
C LEU A 66 9.62 1.90 5.65
N VAL A 67 8.67 2.13 6.55
CA VAL A 67 7.25 1.80 6.31
C VAL A 67 6.71 2.55 5.10
N LEU A 68 7.05 3.83 4.94
CA LEU A 68 6.67 4.62 3.77
C LEU A 68 7.27 4.07 2.47
N MET A 69 8.54 3.68 2.49
CA MET A 69 9.20 3.08 1.32
C MET A 69 8.51 1.78 0.91
N ILE A 70 8.29 0.88 1.87
CA ILE A 70 7.61 -0.40 1.61
C ILE A 70 6.22 -0.14 1.04
N GLY A 71 5.42 0.72 1.67
CA GLY A 71 4.07 1.00 1.20
C GLY A 71 4.03 1.68 -0.18
N MET A 72 4.91 2.65 -0.46
CA MET A 72 4.99 3.25 -1.80
C MET A 72 5.43 2.25 -2.87
N GLY A 73 6.40 1.38 -2.55
CA GLY A 73 6.86 0.31 -3.43
C GLY A 73 5.75 -0.71 -3.72
N SER A 74 5.04 -1.17 -2.68
CA SER A 74 3.89 -2.07 -2.83
C SER A 74 2.78 -1.43 -3.65
N LYS A 75 2.46 -0.15 -3.42
CA LYS A 75 1.44 0.58 -4.20
C LYS A 75 1.82 0.67 -5.67
N GLY A 76 3.07 1.00 -5.99
CA GLY A 76 3.55 1.02 -7.36
C GLY A 76 3.51 -0.36 -8.03
N ALA A 77 3.84 -1.42 -7.29
CA ALA A 77 3.81 -2.79 -7.81
C ALA A 77 2.38 -3.22 -8.13
N THR A 78 1.43 -2.91 -7.23
CA THR A 78 0.00 -3.12 -7.45
C THR A 78 -0.52 -2.32 -8.64
N GLU A 79 -0.17 -1.04 -8.74
CA GLU A 79 -0.58 -0.18 -9.87
C GLU A 79 -0.08 -0.74 -11.20
N TYR A 80 1.16 -1.26 -11.24
CA TYR A 80 1.69 -1.94 -12.42
C TYR A 80 0.99 -3.27 -12.70
N PHE A 81 0.65 -4.04 -11.67
CA PHE A 81 -0.03 -5.33 -11.81
C PHE A 81 -1.36 -5.17 -12.57
N TYR A 82 -2.15 -4.15 -12.21
CA TYR A 82 -3.42 -3.82 -12.85
C TYR A 82 -3.27 -3.00 -14.13
N ASN A 83 -2.21 -2.18 -14.27
CA ASN A 83 -1.95 -1.34 -15.45
C ASN A 83 -0.60 -1.66 -16.10
N ARG A 84 -0.49 -2.84 -16.73
CA ARG A 84 0.77 -3.38 -17.28
C ARG A 84 1.46 -2.50 -18.33
N GLU A 85 0.72 -1.62 -19.00
CA GLU A 85 1.26 -0.62 -19.93
C GLU A 85 2.13 0.45 -19.23
N LYS A 86 1.86 0.75 -17.96
CA LYS A 86 2.53 1.82 -17.20
C LYS A 86 3.80 1.29 -16.55
N LYS A 87 4.78 0.90 -17.39
CA LYS A 87 6.08 0.35 -16.95
C LYS A 87 6.84 1.22 -15.96
N ILE A 88 6.58 2.54 -15.95
CA ILE A 88 7.17 3.48 -14.99
C ILE A 88 6.91 3.06 -13.54
N TYR A 89 5.72 2.53 -13.22
CA TYR A 89 5.39 2.10 -11.87
C TYR A 89 6.19 0.88 -11.44
N LEU A 90 6.47 -0.05 -12.35
CA LEU A 90 7.36 -1.18 -12.08
C LEU A 90 8.78 -0.70 -11.74
N ILE A 91 9.33 0.20 -12.58
CA ILE A 91 10.68 0.73 -12.39
C ILE A 91 10.79 1.44 -11.04
N LEU A 92 9.84 2.32 -10.71
CA LEU A 92 9.81 3.01 -9.42
C LEU A 92 9.70 2.03 -8.26
N SER A 93 8.87 0.99 -8.38
CA SER A 93 8.70 -0.01 -7.33
C SER A 93 9.97 -0.81 -7.08
N ILE A 94 10.72 -1.16 -8.14
CA ILE A 94 12.01 -1.83 -8.01
C ILE A 94 13.02 -0.91 -7.33
N ILE A 95 13.13 0.35 -7.76
CA ILE A 95 14.06 1.32 -7.16
C ILE A 95 13.76 1.52 -5.68
N ILE A 96 12.49 1.73 -5.33
CA ILE A 96 12.04 1.90 -3.94
C ILE A 96 12.29 0.61 -3.14
N GLY A 97 12.01 -0.56 -3.72
CA GLY A 97 12.26 -1.86 -3.10
C GLY A 97 13.74 -2.09 -2.77
N VAL A 98 14.64 -1.79 -3.71
CA VAL A 98 16.09 -1.84 -3.47
C VAL A 98 16.47 -0.87 -2.35
N GLY A 99 15.94 0.36 -2.39
CA GLY A 99 16.18 1.34 -1.32
C GLY A 99 15.71 0.85 0.05
N ALA A 100 14.54 0.19 0.12
CA ALA A 100 14.01 -0.35 1.37
C ALA A 100 14.88 -1.49 1.90
N VAL A 101 15.37 -2.37 1.04
CA VAL A 101 16.32 -3.44 1.40
C VAL A 101 17.61 -2.84 1.96
N THR A 102 18.22 -1.88 1.25
CA THR A 102 19.42 -1.19 1.75
C THR A 102 19.17 -0.54 3.11
N LYS A 103 18.02 0.12 3.29
CA LYS A 103 17.67 0.77 4.55
C LYS A 103 17.54 -0.24 5.70
N ILE A 104 16.91 -1.39 5.47
CA ILE A 104 16.84 -2.50 6.44
C ILE A 104 18.25 -2.95 6.81
N LEU A 105 19.11 -3.21 5.82
CA LEU A 105 20.47 -3.69 6.07
C LEU A 105 21.28 -2.69 6.91
N THR A 106 21.15 -1.39 6.63
CA THR A 106 21.81 -0.35 7.44
C THR A 106 21.21 -0.19 8.85
N LEU A 107 19.90 -0.38 9.00
CA LEU A 107 19.20 -0.22 10.29
C LEU A 107 19.56 -1.36 11.26
N PHE A 108 19.79 -2.56 10.73
CA PHE A 108 20.20 -3.73 11.51
C PHE A 108 21.72 -3.96 11.51
N GLU A 109 22.51 -2.97 11.08
CA GLU A 109 23.98 -3.02 11.07
C GLU A 109 24.55 -4.27 10.36
N VAL A 110 23.84 -4.76 9.34
CA VAL A 110 24.26 -5.90 8.52
C VAL A 110 25.35 -5.50 7.52
N ILE A 111 25.33 -4.23 7.09
CA ILE A 111 26.32 -3.55 6.26
C ILE A 111 26.56 -2.15 6.81
#